data_AF-A0A834I9U9-F1
#
_entry.id   AF-A0A834I9U9-F1
#
_cell.length_a   1.000
_cell.length_b   1.000
_cell.length_c   1.000
_cell.angle_alpha   90.00
_cell.angle_beta   90.00
_cell.angle_gamma   90.00
#
_symmetry.space_group_name_H-M   'P 1'
#
loop_
_entity.id
_entity.type
_entity.pdbx_description
1 polymer ?
#
loop_
_entity_poly.entity_id
_entity_poly.type
_entity_poly.pdbx_seq_one_letter_code
_entity_poly.pdbx_strand_id
1 'polypeptide(L)'
;IDCHFHYLEIQALESKRGNHLSLTINDKVYSFLTGEDSTCSTEVDNMIGALNNAIRNIFPTMPLQHIIRKVEVIPSSRLQQLRDLEAIASSRREVGPCGGFSTQYACYCDYHGMTYRDEVAWDIDNIYFSLNTRELNLKDFEYLDQKDLIPVISALEYNTWFTKLRANQVKLSHDNIEKILHMLRKSLNLEELYMDNLGLKSDFVNKLSNTLKLNPDSALHSIDLSFNPIEDKGWFVFLVQSPSYLQY
;
A
#
# COMPACT_ATOMS: atom_id res chain seq x y z
N ILE A 1 -8.90 25.32 -10.63
CA ILE A 1 -8.06 24.52 -9.70
C ILE A 1 -6.67 24.57 -10.27
N ASP A 2 -5.75 25.26 -9.59
CA ASP A 2 -4.41 25.52 -10.15
C ASP A 2 -3.46 24.33 -9.93
N CYS A 3 -3.75 23.50 -8.92
CA CYS A 3 -3.02 22.28 -8.59
C CYS A 3 -3.99 21.27 -7.95
N HIS A 4 -3.90 20.00 -8.33
CA HIS A 4 -4.61 18.87 -7.73
C HIS A 4 -3.63 17.70 -7.61
N PHE A 5 -3.61 17.05 -6.45
CA PHE A 5 -2.70 15.95 -6.15
C PHE A 5 -3.42 14.86 -5.38
N HIS A 6 -3.11 13.61 -5.69
CA HIS A 6 -3.61 12.46 -4.95
C HIS A 6 -2.72 12.17 -3.74
N TYR A 7 -3.29 11.69 -2.63
CA TYR A 7 -2.53 11.45 -1.39
C TYR A 7 -1.36 10.47 -1.57
N LEU A 8 -1.53 9.47 -2.43
CA LEU A 8 -0.49 8.47 -2.73
C LEU A 8 0.66 9.00 -3.58
N GLU A 9 0.55 10.21 -4.16
CA GLU A 9 1.64 10.86 -4.90
C GLU A 9 2.60 11.62 -3.98
N ILE A 10 2.24 11.82 -2.72
CA ILE A 10 3.05 12.57 -1.76
C ILE A 10 4.24 11.73 -1.33
N GLN A 11 5.43 12.13 -1.75
CA GLN A 11 6.69 11.47 -1.43
C GLN A 11 7.32 12.05 -0.15
N ALA A 12 7.15 13.35 0.09
CA ALA A 12 7.63 14.00 1.30
C ALA A 12 6.66 15.04 1.86
N LEU A 13 6.62 15.14 3.18
CA LEU A 13 5.96 16.20 3.95
C LEU A 13 7.00 16.85 4.88
N GLU A 14 7.30 18.12 4.65
CA GLU A 14 8.32 18.85 5.40
C GLU A 14 7.75 20.16 5.96
N SER A 15 8.01 20.45 7.23
CA SER A 15 7.70 21.75 7.85
C SER A 15 8.82 22.10 8.82
N LYS A 16 9.87 22.75 8.30
CA LYS A 16 11.06 23.14 9.08
C LYS A 16 10.90 24.47 9.81
N ARG A 17 9.94 25.28 9.36
CA ARG A 17 9.52 26.56 9.98
C ARG A 17 8.04 26.45 10.33
N GLY A 18 7.61 27.14 11.38
CA GLY A 18 6.24 27.04 11.90
C GLY A 18 5.18 27.38 10.86
N ASN A 19 5.44 28.38 10.01
CA ASN A 19 4.53 28.88 8.97
C ASN A 19 4.72 28.30 7.58
N HIS A 20 5.56 27.27 7.41
CA HIS A 20 5.89 26.74 6.09
C HIS A 20 5.65 25.24 6.02
N LEU A 21 4.89 24.81 5.01
CA LEU A 21 4.72 23.43 4.62
C LEU A 21 5.28 23.23 3.22
N SER A 22 6.04 22.16 3.02
CA SER A 22 6.50 21.68 1.73
C SER A 22 6.03 20.25 1.50
N LEU A 23 5.43 20.02 0.33
CA LEU A 23 5.09 18.68 -0.15
C LEU A 23 5.93 18.36 -1.39
N THR A 24 6.60 17.22 -1.38
CA THR A 24 7.28 16.71 -2.58
C THR A 24 6.37 15.71 -3.28
N ILE A 25 5.99 16.02 -4.51
CA ILE A 25 5.03 15.25 -5.31
C ILE A 25 5.64 15.08 -6.70
N ASN A 26 5.81 13.83 -7.15
CA ASN A 26 6.47 13.52 -8.42
C ASN A 26 7.80 14.26 -8.61
N ASP A 27 8.65 14.25 -7.56
CA ASP A 27 9.95 14.92 -7.47
C ASP A 27 9.91 16.46 -7.59
N LYS A 28 8.72 17.08 -7.53
CA LYS A 28 8.53 18.53 -7.48
C LYS A 28 8.12 18.97 -6.09
N VAL A 29 8.73 20.06 -5.62
CA VAL A 29 8.43 20.64 -4.31
C VAL A 29 7.37 21.74 -4.45
N TYR A 30 6.25 21.54 -3.75
CA TYR A 30 5.17 22.51 -3.61
C TYR A 30 5.27 23.14 -2.21
N SER A 31 5.33 24.47 -2.16
CA SER A 31 5.50 25.22 -0.91
C SER A 31 4.28 26.05 -0.58
N PHE A 32 3.83 25.96 0.67
CA PHE A 32 2.71 26.69 1.23
C PHE A 32 3.20 27.50 2.43
N LEU A 33 3.01 28.81 2.38
CA LEU A 33 3.42 29.75 3.42
C LEU A 33 2.17 30.38 4.03
N THR A 34 2.05 30.34 5.36
CA THR A 34 0.86 30.83 6.10
C THR A 34 1.24 31.96 7.03
N GLY A 35 0.85 33.19 6.74
CA GLY A 35 1.17 34.34 7.58
C GLY A 35 2.68 34.64 7.70
N GLU A 36 3.00 35.65 8.51
CA GLU A 36 4.36 36.20 8.61
C GLU A 36 5.18 35.64 9.78
N ASP A 37 4.53 35.11 10.83
CA ASP A 37 5.22 34.56 12.00
C ASP A 37 5.80 33.17 11.71
N SER A 38 7.13 33.12 11.58
CA SER A 38 7.86 31.88 11.30
C SER A 38 8.00 30.90 12.48
N THR A 39 7.60 31.30 13.69
CA THR A 39 7.84 30.52 14.90
C THR A 39 6.76 29.47 15.16
N CYS A 40 5.49 29.75 14.85
CA CYS A 40 4.38 28.82 15.03
C CYS A 40 3.20 29.21 14.14
N SER A 41 2.64 28.25 13.40
CA SER A 41 1.38 28.44 12.69
C SER A 41 0.44 27.28 13.00
N THR A 42 -0.65 27.60 13.70
CA THR A 42 -1.78 26.68 13.87
C THR A 42 -2.36 26.24 12.52
N GLU A 43 -2.24 27.06 11.47
CA GLU A 43 -2.74 26.73 10.13
C GLU A 43 -1.93 25.59 9.52
N VAL A 44 -0.59 25.65 9.57
CA VAL A 44 0.26 24.56 9.07
C VAL A 44 0.03 23.28 9.87
N ASP A 45 -0.11 23.39 11.20
CA ASP A 45 -0.44 22.23 12.03
C ASP A 45 -1.79 21.62 11.67
N ASN A 46 -2.79 22.45 11.40
CA ASN A 46 -4.09 22.01 10.92
C ASN A 46 -3.99 21.34 9.54
N MET A 47 -3.16 21.85 8.63
CA MET A 47 -2.93 21.23 7.32
C MET A 47 -2.26 19.85 7.44
N ILE A 48 -1.22 19.73 8.28
CA ILE A 48 -0.54 18.46 8.56
C ILE A 48 -1.53 17.49 9.22
N GLY A 49 -2.29 17.94 10.21
CA GLY A 49 -3.31 17.15 10.90
C GLY A 49 -4.42 16.68 9.97
N ALA A 50 -4.91 17.54 9.07
CA ALA A 50 -5.92 17.20 8.08
C ALA A 50 -5.42 16.13 7.10
N LEU A 51 -4.20 16.28 6.58
CA LEU A 51 -3.58 15.29 5.69
C LEU A 51 -3.40 13.94 6.39
N ASN A 52 -2.86 13.96 7.61
CA ASN A 52 -2.69 12.75 8.39
C ASN A 52 -4.03 12.06 8.69
N ASN A 53 -5.07 12.82 9.06
CA ASN A 53 -6.42 12.28 9.26
C ASN A 53 -7.00 11.66 7.99
N ALA A 54 -6.84 12.32 6.84
CA ALA A 54 -7.30 11.80 5.56
C ALA A 54 -6.61 10.48 5.21
N ILE A 55 -5.29 10.42 5.31
CA ILE A 55 -4.51 9.20 5.04
C ILE A 55 -4.92 8.08 6.01
N ARG A 56 -5.08 8.38 7.30
CA ARG A 56 -5.54 7.39 8.30
C ARG A 56 -6.99 6.94 8.12
N ASN A 57 -7.84 7.73 7.48
CA ASN A 57 -9.19 7.28 7.15
C ASN A 57 -9.16 6.22 6.04
N ILE A 58 -8.15 6.28 5.16
CA ILE A 58 -7.97 5.32 4.07
C ILE A 58 -7.15 4.10 4.55
N PHE A 59 -6.08 4.35 5.30
CA PHE A 59 -5.12 3.35 5.76
C PHE A 59 -5.05 3.35 7.31
N PRO A 60 -6.10 2.88 7.99
CA PRO A 60 -6.26 3.07 9.44
C PRO A 60 -5.21 2.35 10.29
N THR A 61 -4.64 1.27 9.77
CA THR A 61 -3.66 0.43 10.48
C THR A 61 -2.21 0.77 10.15
N MET A 62 -1.97 1.70 9.20
CA MET A 62 -0.64 2.05 8.75
C MET A 62 -0.19 3.41 9.29
N PRO A 63 1.00 3.51 9.91
CA PRO A 63 1.56 4.79 10.30
C PRO A 63 1.86 5.67 9.08
N LEU A 64 1.63 6.99 9.18
CA LEU A 64 1.85 7.96 8.10
C LEU A 64 3.21 7.81 7.40
N GLN A 65 4.27 7.57 8.18
CA GLN A 65 5.65 7.41 7.68
C GLN A 65 5.88 6.20 6.76
N HIS A 66 4.98 5.21 6.76
CA HIS A 66 5.03 4.08 5.84
C HIS A 66 4.36 4.40 4.50
N ILE A 67 3.50 5.41 4.47
CA ILE A 67 2.77 5.85 3.27
C ILE A 67 3.53 7.00 2.62
N ILE A 68 3.92 8.02 3.40
CA ILE A 68 4.77 9.13 2.96
C ILE A 68 6.22 8.82 3.37
N ARG A 69 7.09 8.60 2.37
CA ARG A 69 8.47 8.14 2.56
C ARG A 69 9.32 9.05 3.43
N LYS A 70 9.05 10.36 3.41
CA LYS A 70 9.80 11.36 4.20
C LYS A 70 8.84 12.28 4.93
N VAL A 71 8.86 12.25 6.26
CA VAL A 71 8.08 13.16 7.11
C VAL A 71 9.03 13.89 8.04
N GLU A 72 9.21 15.20 7.84
CA GLU A 72 10.13 16.04 8.61
C GLU A 72 9.43 17.31 9.10
N VAL A 73 8.92 17.29 10.32
CA VAL A 73 8.25 18.45 10.94
C VAL A 73 9.03 18.88 12.17
N ILE A 74 9.38 20.16 12.23
CA ILE A 74 10.18 20.77 13.28
C ILE A 74 9.35 21.87 13.96
N PRO A 75 9.33 21.90 15.31
CA PRO A 75 9.82 20.87 16.23
C PRO A 75 9.00 19.57 16.14
N SER A 76 9.62 18.43 16.47
CA SER A 76 8.97 17.10 16.44
C SER A 76 7.78 16.96 17.39
N SER A 77 7.69 17.82 18.41
CA SER A 77 6.55 17.91 19.33
C SER A 77 5.22 18.18 18.62
N ARG A 78 5.25 18.83 17.44
CA ARG A 78 4.06 19.08 16.62
C ARG A 78 3.42 17.78 16.12
N LEU A 79 4.25 16.82 15.68
CA LEU A 79 3.76 15.48 15.30
C LEU A 79 3.34 14.66 16.52
N GLN A 80 3.99 14.85 17.67
CA GLN A 80 3.61 14.16 18.90
C GLN A 80 2.21 14.58 19.35
N GLN A 81 1.89 15.88 19.31
CA GLN A 81 0.54 16.37 19.64
C GLN A 81 -0.53 15.75 18.75
N LEU A 82 -0.27 15.61 17.44
CA LEU A 82 -1.18 14.92 16.53
C LEU A 82 -1.37 13.45 16.93
N ARG A 83 -0.28 12.73 17.24
CA ARG A 83 -0.33 11.35 17.73
C ARG A 83 -1.10 11.19 19.04
N ASP A 84 -0.97 12.14 19.96
CA ASP A 84 -1.67 12.10 21.24
C ASP A 84 -3.18 12.34 21.06
N LEU A 85 -3.57 13.31 20.23
CA LEU A 85 -4.97 13.54 19.85
C LEU A 85 -5.57 12.33 19.13
N GLU A 86 -4.76 11.67 18.29
CA GLU A 86 -5.14 10.43 17.61
C GLU A 86 -5.35 9.28 18.58
N ALA A 87 -4.43 9.04 19.52
CA ALA A 87 -4.55 7.94 20.48
C ALA A 87 -5.86 8.01 21.28
N ILE A 88 -6.33 9.23 21.57
CA ILE A 88 -7.63 9.48 22.20
C ILE A 88 -8.79 9.09 21.26
N ALA A 89 -8.69 9.44 19.98
CA ALA A 89 -9.71 9.15 18.96
C ALA A 89 -9.74 7.68 18.49
N SER A 90 -8.60 6.96 18.54
CA SER A 90 -8.44 5.59 18.05
C SER A 90 -9.31 4.56 18.78
N SER A 91 -9.72 4.83 20.03
CA SER A 91 -10.65 3.97 20.78
C SER A 91 -12.04 3.86 20.16
N ARG A 92 -12.39 4.70 19.17
CA ARG A 92 -13.71 4.77 18.54
C ARG A 92 -13.73 4.47 17.05
N ARG A 93 -12.57 4.20 16.43
CA ARG A 93 -12.47 4.06 14.97
C ARG A 93 -12.53 2.59 14.58
N GLU A 94 -13.65 2.17 14.00
CA GLU A 94 -13.77 0.85 13.40
C GLU A 94 -13.01 0.83 12.06
N VAL A 95 -12.14 -0.16 11.90
CA VAL A 95 -11.29 -0.35 10.71
C VAL A 95 -12.11 -0.84 9.50
N GLY A 96 -13.37 -1.22 9.71
CA GLY A 96 -14.24 -1.81 8.69
C GLY A 96 -13.86 -3.25 8.32
N PRO A 97 -14.67 -3.90 7.46
CA PRO A 97 -14.39 -5.23 6.96
C PRO A 97 -13.03 -5.34 6.29
N CYS A 98 -12.39 -6.50 6.40
CA CYS A 98 -11.16 -6.84 5.71
C CYS A 98 -10.05 -5.76 5.82
N GLY A 99 -9.91 -5.11 6.98
CA GLY A 99 -8.88 -4.09 7.20
C GLY A 99 -9.17 -2.75 6.53
N GLY A 100 -10.44 -2.47 6.18
CA GLY A 100 -10.83 -1.27 5.45
C GLY A 100 -10.55 -1.37 3.95
N PHE A 101 -10.50 -2.59 3.41
CA PHE A 101 -10.14 -2.84 2.01
C PHE A 101 -10.95 -2.00 1.03
N SER A 102 -12.28 -1.91 1.19
CA SER A 102 -13.14 -1.18 0.26
C SER A 102 -12.82 0.32 0.19
N THR A 103 -12.42 0.94 1.31
CA THR A 103 -11.94 2.32 1.33
C THR A 103 -10.59 2.47 0.63
N GLN A 104 -9.68 1.52 0.81
CA GLN A 104 -8.38 1.49 0.13
C GLN A 104 -8.56 1.29 -1.37
N TYR A 105 -9.43 0.37 -1.76
CA TYR A 105 -9.80 0.11 -3.15
C TYR A 105 -10.38 1.36 -3.82
N ALA A 106 -11.31 2.07 -3.17
CA ALA A 106 -11.82 3.35 -3.68
C ALA A 106 -10.71 4.40 -3.90
N CYS A 107 -9.78 4.52 -2.95
CA CYS A 107 -8.63 5.40 -3.08
C CYS A 107 -7.73 5.01 -4.27
N TYR A 108 -7.48 3.72 -4.48
CA TYR A 108 -6.69 3.26 -5.62
C TYR A 108 -7.45 3.36 -6.96
N CYS A 109 -8.77 3.23 -6.96
CA CYS A 109 -9.58 3.52 -8.15
C CYS A 109 -9.39 4.97 -8.58
N ASP A 110 -9.53 5.93 -7.66
CA ASP A 110 -9.30 7.35 -7.91
C ASP A 110 -7.87 7.61 -8.40
N TYR A 111 -6.87 7.05 -7.70
CA TYR A 111 -5.46 7.19 -8.05
C TYR A 111 -5.13 6.73 -9.47
N HIS A 112 -5.71 5.60 -9.90
CA HIS A 112 -5.46 5.04 -11.23
C HIS A 112 -6.41 5.58 -12.31
N GLY A 113 -7.37 6.46 -11.95
CA GLY A 113 -8.41 6.94 -12.88
C GLY A 113 -9.37 5.82 -13.32
N MET A 114 -9.59 4.83 -12.46
CA MET A 114 -10.39 3.64 -12.72
C MET A 114 -11.79 3.76 -12.09
N THR A 115 -12.78 3.16 -12.74
CA THR A 115 -14.14 3.12 -12.18
C THR A 115 -14.19 2.22 -10.96
N TYR A 116 -14.76 2.72 -9.87
CA TYR A 116 -15.07 1.92 -8.69
C TYR A 116 -16.14 0.89 -9.03
N ARG A 117 -15.88 -0.38 -8.74
CA ARG A 117 -16.82 -1.49 -8.94
C ARG A 117 -17.45 -1.87 -7.62
N ASP A 118 -18.74 -1.58 -7.44
CA ASP A 118 -19.48 -1.90 -6.21
C ASP A 118 -19.44 -3.39 -5.88
N GLU A 119 -19.41 -4.25 -6.91
CA GLU A 119 -19.36 -5.71 -6.75
C GLU A 119 -18.09 -6.18 -6.03
N VAL A 120 -16.94 -5.55 -6.33
CA VAL A 120 -15.67 -5.89 -5.67
C VAL A 120 -15.74 -5.58 -4.18
N ALA A 121 -16.20 -4.38 -3.84
CA ALA A 121 -16.34 -3.97 -2.44
C ALA A 121 -17.38 -4.82 -1.72
N TRP A 122 -18.49 -5.14 -2.39
CA TRP A 122 -19.54 -5.96 -1.82
C TRP A 122 -19.05 -7.38 -1.51
N ASP A 123 -18.33 -8.02 -2.44
CA ASP A 123 -17.74 -9.35 -2.23
C ASP A 123 -16.77 -9.33 -1.05
N ILE A 124 -15.93 -8.30 -0.95
CA ILE A 124 -14.94 -8.20 0.13
C ILE A 124 -15.62 -7.94 1.49
N ASP A 125 -16.56 -7.01 1.54
CA ASP A 125 -17.21 -6.59 2.79
C ASP A 125 -18.21 -7.62 3.33
N ASN A 126 -18.78 -8.45 2.45
CA ASN A 126 -19.83 -9.41 2.84
C ASN A 126 -19.34 -10.85 2.77
N ILE A 127 -18.79 -11.30 1.64
CA ILE A 127 -18.39 -12.70 1.45
C ILE A 127 -17.06 -12.95 2.16
N TYR A 128 -16.01 -12.22 1.79
CA TYR A 128 -14.68 -12.45 2.34
C TYR A 128 -14.63 -12.22 3.85
N PHE A 129 -15.27 -11.14 4.31
CA PHE A 129 -15.33 -10.82 5.73
C PHE A 129 -16.10 -11.89 6.52
N SER A 130 -17.26 -12.36 6.03
CA SER A 130 -18.03 -13.42 6.71
C SER A 130 -17.30 -14.76 6.74
N LEU A 131 -16.52 -15.07 5.70
CA LEU A 131 -15.65 -16.25 5.65
C LEU A 131 -14.39 -16.09 6.51
N ASN A 132 -14.10 -14.88 7.02
CA ASN A 132 -12.86 -14.53 7.72
C ASN A 132 -11.60 -15.01 6.97
N THR A 133 -11.65 -14.98 5.63
CA THR A 133 -10.51 -15.39 4.80
C THR A 133 -9.41 -14.33 4.85
N ARG A 134 -8.17 -14.81 4.83
CA ARG A 134 -6.94 -14.00 4.74
C ARG A 134 -6.30 -14.09 3.36
N GLU A 135 -6.93 -14.80 2.44
CA GLU A 135 -6.48 -14.98 1.06
C GLU A 135 -7.36 -14.15 0.13
N LEU A 136 -6.73 -13.26 -0.65
CA LEU A 136 -7.35 -12.59 -1.79
C LEU A 136 -7.12 -13.43 -3.05
N ASN A 137 -8.19 -13.98 -3.64
CA ASN A 137 -8.09 -14.83 -4.81
C ASN A 137 -8.53 -14.06 -6.07
N LEU A 138 -7.59 -13.79 -6.98
CA LEU A 138 -7.86 -13.04 -8.21
C LEU A 138 -8.81 -13.76 -9.16
N LYS A 139 -8.99 -15.08 -9.00
CA LYS A 139 -9.97 -15.84 -9.79
C LYS A 139 -11.41 -15.45 -9.46
N ASP A 140 -11.68 -15.01 -8.23
CA ASP A 140 -13.03 -14.57 -7.82
C ASP A 140 -13.45 -13.31 -8.58
N PHE A 141 -12.49 -12.55 -9.12
CA PHE A 141 -12.69 -11.33 -9.90
C PHE A 141 -12.47 -11.53 -11.42
N GLU A 142 -12.54 -12.77 -11.92
CA GLU A 142 -12.27 -13.06 -13.35
C GLU A 142 -13.27 -12.43 -14.32
N TYR A 143 -14.43 -12.00 -13.82
CA TYR A 143 -15.45 -11.27 -14.57
C TYR A 143 -15.05 -9.81 -14.87
N LEU A 144 -14.01 -9.29 -14.21
CA LEU A 144 -13.50 -7.93 -14.43
C LEU A 144 -12.56 -7.85 -15.64
N ASP A 145 -12.49 -6.66 -16.25
CA ASP A 145 -11.44 -6.37 -17.21
C ASP A 145 -10.08 -6.34 -16.51
N GLN A 146 -9.01 -6.69 -17.23
CA GLN A 146 -7.64 -6.76 -16.70
C GLN A 146 -7.19 -5.44 -16.05
N LYS A 147 -7.61 -4.30 -16.59
CA LYS A 147 -7.31 -2.98 -16.03
C LYS A 147 -7.98 -2.75 -14.66
N ASP A 148 -9.16 -3.33 -14.43
CA ASP A 148 -9.93 -3.14 -13.20
C ASP A 148 -9.34 -3.95 -12.03
N LEU A 149 -8.53 -4.98 -12.32
CA LEU A 149 -7.74 -5.69 -11.30
C LEU A 149 -6.60 -4.83 -10.73
N ILE A 150 -6.15 -3.78 -11.43
CA ILE A 150 -5.05 -2.92 -10.96
C ILE A 150 -5.36 -2.29 -9.58
N PRO A 151 -6.50 -1.59 -9.38
CA PRO A 151 -6.84 -1.06 -8.06
C PRO A 151 -7.11 -2.15 -7.00
N VAL A 152 -7.63 -3.32 -7.39
CA VAL A 152 -7.82 -4.47 -6.47
C VAL A 152 -6.48 -4.94 -5.89
N ILE A 153 -5.48 -5.15 -6.76
CA ILE A 153 -4.14 -5.55 -6.36
C ILE A 153 -3.46 -4.43 -5.57
N SER A 154 -3.63 -3.17 -6.00
CA SER A 154 -2.98 -2.02 -5.34
C SER A 154 -3.48 -1.81 -3.91
N ALA A 155 -4.75 -2.12 -3.63
CA ALA A 155 -5.32 -2.02 -2.28
C ALA A 155 -4.57 -2.88 -1.25
N LEU A 156 -3.87 -3.94 -1.69
CA LEU A 156 -3.04 -4.79 -0.82
C LEU A 156 -1.71 -4.15 -0.39
N GLU A 157 -1.28 -3.02 -0.98
CA GLU A 157 -0.01 -2.34 -0.65
C GLU A 157 0.12 -2.00 0.83
N TYR A 158 -0.99 -1.58 1.44
CA TYR A 158 -1.06 -1.09 2.83
C TYR A 158 -2.18 -1.77 3.63
N ASN A 159 -2.79 -2.81 3.06
CA ASN A 159 -3.80 -3.59 3.75
C ASN A 159 -3.14 -4.52 4.77
N THR A 160 -3.71 -4.59 5.97
CA THR A 160 -3.18 -5.41 7.07
C THR A 160 -4.07 -6.61 7.40
N TRP A 161 -5.09 -6.89 6.57
CA TRP A 161 -6.00 -8.01 6.76
C TRP A 161 -5.60 -9.23 5.94
N PHE A 162 -5.30 -9.02 4.65
CA PHE A 162 -4.91 -10.06 3.72
C PHE A 162 -3.44 -10.43 3.90
N THR A 163 -3.18 -11.71 4.14
CA THR A 163 -1.82 -12.26 4.25
C THR A 163 -1.46 -13.13 3.04
N LYS A 164 -2.43 -13.47 2.19
CA LYS A 164 -2.19 -14.31 1.01
C LYS A 164 -2.78 -13.67 -0.26
N LEU A 165 -2.05 -13.77 -1.36
CA LEU A 165 -2.54 -13.42 -2.69
C LEU A 165 -2.46 -14.67 -3.57
N ARG A 166 -3.60 -15.09 -4.13
CA ARG A 166 -3.69 -16.21 -5.05
C ARG A 166 -4.09 -15.74 -6.45
N ALA A 167 -3.29 -16.18 -7.42
CA ALA A 167 -3.55 -16.05 -8.84
C ALA A 167 -3.32 -17.42 -9.49
N ASN A 168 -4.35 -18.27 -9.45
CA ASN A 168 -4.34 -19.61 -10.01
C ASN A 168 -5.33 -19.68 -11.17
N GLN A 169 -4.89 -20.18 -12.33
CA GLN A 169 -5.75 -20.34 -13.52
C GLN A 169 -6.50 -19.07 -13.94
N VAL A 170 -5.96 -17.90 -13.61
CA VAL A 170 -6.50 -16.60 -13.98
C VAL A 170 -5.61 -16.00 -15.07
N LYS A 171 -6.22 -15.34 -16.06
CA LYS A 171 -5.45 -14.57 -17.03
C LYS A 171 -5.00 -13.27 -16.38
N LEU A 172 -3.69 -13.03 -16.32
CA LEU A 172 -3.11 -11.77 -15.89
C LEU A 172 -2.42 -11.07 -17.06
N SER A 173 -2.68 -9.78 -17.22
CA SER A 173 -1.94 -8.92 -18.13
C SER A 173 -0.54 -8.64 -17.57
N HIS A 174 0.36 -8.15 -18.43
CA HIS A 174 1.68 -7.69 -17.99
C HIS A 174 1.56 -6.63 -16.89
N ASP A 175 0.61 -5.70 -17.01
CA ASP A 175 0.41 -4.62 -16.04
C ASP A 175 -0.09 -5.15 -14.69
N ASN A 176 -0.89 -6.22 -14.67
CA ASN A 176 -1.28 -6.87 -13.41
C ASN A 176 -0.07 -7.50 -12.72
N ILE A 177 0.80 -8.19 -13.47
CA ILE A 177 2.02 -8.79 -12.92
C ILE A 177 2.96 -7.72 -12.35
N GLU A 178 3.19 -6.65 -13.10
CA GLU A 178 4.00 -5.52 -12.62
C GLU A 178 3.38 -4.85 -11.39
N LYS A 179 2.04 -4.80 -11.33
CA LYS A 179 1.35 -4.27 -10.14
C LYS A 179 1.49 -5.18 -8.92
N ILE A 180 1.46 -6.50 -9.08
CA ILE A 180 1.76 -7.44 -7.99
C ILE A 180 3.18 -7.20 -7.47
N LEU A 181 4.16 -7.11 -8.37
CA LEU A 181 5.55 -6.81 -7.99
C LEU A 181 5.67 -5.46 -7.28
N HIS A 182 4.98 -4.42 -7.76
CA HIS A 182 4.95 -3.12 -7.09
C HIS A 182 4.37 -3.21 -5.68
N MET A 183 3.28 -3.96 -5.51
CA MET A 183 2.63 -4.17 -4.23
C MET A 183 3.58 -4.86 -3.23
N LEU A 184 4.31 -5.89 -3.67
CA LEU A 184 5.30 -6.58 -2.85
C LEU A 184 6.46 -5.69 -2.38
N ARG A 185 6.77 -4.59 -3.08
CA ARG A 185 7.80 -3.63 -2.62
C ARG A 185 7.36 -2.82 -1.39
N LYS A 186 6.07 -2.81 -1.09
CA LYS A 186 5.47 -1.96 -0.06
C LYS A 186 4.77 -2.74 1.05
N SER A 187 4.19 -3.89 0.71
CA SER A 187 3.42 -4.67 1.66
C SER A 187 4.33 -5.21 2.78
N LEU A 188 3.86 -5.01 4.00
CA LEU A 188 4.48 -5.55 5.22
C LEU A 188 3.68 -6.73 5.79
N ASN A 189 2.55 -7.07 5.18
CA ASN A 189 1.59 -8.04 5.72
C ASN A 189 1.36 -9.24 4.81
N LEU A 190 1.78 -9.18 3.54
CA LEU A 190 1.65 -10.33 2.65
C LEU A 190 2.72 -11.38 2.98
N GLU A 191 2.26 -12.55 3.39
CA GLU A 191 3.04 -13.70 3.85
C GLU A 191 3.20 -14.76 2.73
N GLU A 192 2.17 -14.94 1.91
CA GLU A 192 2.12 -16.01 0.90
C GLU A 192 1.66 -15.50 -0.47
N LEU A 193 2.41 -15.88 -1.51
CA LEU A 193 2.12 -15.55 -2.91
C LEU A 193 1.97 -16.82 -3.74
N TYR A 194 0.79 -17.04 -4.31
CA TYR A 194 0.51 -18.16 -5.20
C TYR A 194 0.28 -17.65 -6.62
N MET A 195 1.20 -17.98 -7.53
CA MET A 195 1.20 -17.55 -8.93
C MET A 195 1.48 -18.74 -9.84
N ASP A 196 0.81 -19.86 -9.58
CA ASP A 196 1.01 -21.13 -10.28
C ASP A 196 0.18 -21.21 -11.58
N ASN A 197 0.74 -21.88 -12.60
CA ASN A 197 0.12 -22.07 -13.91
C ASN A 197 -0.32 -20.77 -14.62
N LEU A 198 0.53 -19.74 -14.62
CA LEU A 198 0.28 -18.43 -15.23
C LEU A 198 1.10 -18.16 -16.51
N GLY A 199 1.92 -19.13 -16.94
CA GLY A 199 2.82 -18.96 -18.09
C GLY A 199 4.03 -18.05 -17.80
N LEU A 200 4.39 -17.87 -16.54
CA LEU A 200 5.53 -17.04 -16.13
C LEU A 200 6.86 -17.65 -16.59
N LYS A 201 7.80 -16.79 -16.94
CA LYS A 201 9.14 -17.17 -17.43
C LYS A 201 10.23 -16.72 -16.46
N SER A 202 11.47 -17.10 -16.73
CA SER A 202 12.64 -16.75 -15.92
C SER A 202 12.82 -15.25 -15.66
N ASP A 203 12.40 -14.38 -16.57
CA ASP A 203 12.43 -12.91 -16.36
C ASP A 203 11.58 -12.46 -15.16
N PHE A 204 10.41 -13.09 -14.94
CA PHE A 204 9.57 -12.79 -13.78
C PHE A 204 10.30 -13.12 -12.47
N VAL A 205 11.01 -14.24 -12.40
CA VAL A 205 11.79 -14.63 -11.23
C VAL A 205 12.87 -13.59 -10.90
N ASN A 206 13.56 -13.07 -11.91
CA ASN A 206 14.55 -12.00 -11.73
C ASN A 206 13.89 -10.72 -11.18
N LYS A 207 12.75 -10.32 -11.75
CA LYS A 207 11.98 -9.15 -11.29
C LYS A 207 11.46 -9.32 -9.86
N LEU A 208 10.99 -10.51 -9.50
CA LEU A 208 10.55 -10.86 -8.16
C LEU A 208 11.71 -10.80 -7.16
N SER A 209 12.86 -11.40 -7.47
CA SER A 209 14.05 -11.31 -6.63
C SER A 209 14.49 -9.87 -6.39
N ASN A 210 14.55 -9.04 -7.45
CA ASN A 210 14.91 -7.63 -7.32
C ASN A 210 13.88 -6.83 -6.53
N THR A 211 12.60 -7.18 -6.65
CA THR A 211 11.50 -6.58 -5.91
C THR A 211 11.62 -6.86 -4.41
N LEU A 212 11.91 -8.10 -4.02
CA LEU A 212 12.06 -8.47 -2.60
C LEU A 212 13.28 -7.82 -1.96
N LYS A 213 14.39 -7.64 -2.68
CA LYS A 213 15.56 -6.89 -2.19
C LYS A 213 15.26 -5.43 -1.84
N LEU A 214 14.23 -4.84 -2.46
CA LEU A 214 13.81 -3.47 -2.19
C LEU A 214 12.86 -3.35 -0.99
N ASN A 215 12.41 -4.48 -0.43
CA ASN A 215 11.55 -4.54 0.74
C ASN A 215 12.12 -5.50 1.79
N PRO A 216 13.15 -5.09 2.54
CA PRO A 216 13.79 -5.94 3.56
C PRO A 216 12.86 -6.31 4.72
N ASP A 217 11.79 -5.53 4.92
CA ASP A 217 10.79 -5.74 5.98
C ASP A 217 9.58 -6.55 5.51
N SER A 218 9.66 -7.19 4.34
CA SER A 218 8.58 -8.02 3.80
C SER A 218 8.28 -9.21 4.73
N ALA A 219 7.00 -9.48 4.96
CA ALA A 219 6.53 -10.69 5.65
C ALA A 219 6.53 -11.94 4.75
N LEU A 220 6.84 -11.78 3.44
CA LEU A 220 6.69 -12.84 2.46
C LEU A 220 7.66 -14.00 2.72
N HIS A 221 7.12 -15.18 3.03
CA HIS A 221 7.90 -16.38 3.33
C HIS A 221 7.49 -17.60 2.49
N SER A 222 6.33 -17.57 1.81
CA SER A 222 5.87 -18.64 0.93
C SER A 222 5.60 -18.11 -0.48
N ILE A 223 6.17 -18.76 -1.49
CA ILE A 223 5.95 -18.42 -2.89
C ILE A 223 5.74 -19.71 -3.69
N ASP A 224 4.59 -19.84 -4.33
CA ASP A 224 4.28 -20.93 -5.25
C ASP A 224 4.29 -20.41 -6.70
N LEU A 225 5.29 -20.85 -7.46
CA LEU A 225 5.42 -20.60 -8.91
C LEU A 225 5.28 -21.89 -9.73
N SER A 226 4.68 -22.94 -9.15
CA SER A 226 4.56 -24.25 -9.80
C SER A 226 3.83 -24.15 -11.15
N PHE A 227 4.07 -25.12 -12.03
CA PHE A 227 3.42 -25.22 -13.34
C PHE A 227 3.63 -24.01 -14.28
N ASN A 228 4.61 -23.15 -13.99
CA ASN A 228 5.08 -22.14 -14.94
C ASN A 228 6.27 -22.66 -15.75
N PRO A 229 6.44 -22.25 -17.03
CA PRO A 229 7.59 -22.60 -17.87
C PRO A 229 8.84 -21.80 -17.46
N ILE A 230 9.28 -21.96 -16.22
CA ILE A 230 10.51 -21.37 -15.68
C ILE A 230 11.64 -22.36 -15.94
N GLU A 231 12.51 -22.05 -16.90
CA GLU A 231 13.69 -22.86 -17.19
C GLU A 231 14.57 -23.02 -15.93
N ASP A 232 15.20 -24.20 -15.75
CA ASP A 232 15.96 -24.65 -14.57
C ASP A 232 17.03 -23.68 -14.02
N LYS A 233 17.35 -22.62 -14.76
CA LYS A 233 18.29 -21.57 -14.36
C LYS A 233 17.70 -20.58 -13.33
N GLY A 234 16.38 -20.61 -13.08
CA GLY A 234 15.70 -19.65 -12.19
C GLY A 234 15.44 -20.14 -10.76
N TRP A 235 15.58 -21.44 -10.45
CA TRP A 235 15.13 -21.98 -9.16
C TRP A 235 16.05 -21.63 -7.98
N PHE A 236 17.33 -21.32 -8.25
CA PHE A 236 18.36 -21.15 -7.22
C PHE A 236 18.26 -19.84 -6.40
N VAL A 237 17.19 -19.05 -6.54
CA VAL A 237 17.07 -17.73 -5.90
C VAL A 237 16.03 -17.65 -4.77
N PHE A 238 15.25 -18.71 -4.51
CA PHE A 238 14.13 -18.65 -3.54
C PHE A 238 14.32 -19.38 -2.21
N LEU A 239 15.55 -19.75 -1.83
CA LEU A 239 15.82 -19.92 -0.40
C LEU A 239 15.83 -18.52 0.24
N VAL A 240 14.65 -18.11 0.71
CA VAL A 240 14.41 -16.89 1.49
C VAL A 240 15.51 -16.76 2.54
N GLN A 241 16.45 -15.85 2.29
CA GLN A 241 17.34 -15.34 3.32
C GLN A 241 16.51 -14.46 4.26
N SER A 242 15.89 -15.09 5.25
CA SER A 242 15.61 -14.44 6.53
C SER A 242 16.81 -14.71 7.45
N PRO A 243 17.60 -13.70 7.87
CA PRO A 243 18.74 -13.88 8.76
C PRO A 243 18.40 -14.37 10.18
N SER A 244 17.13 -14.67 10.48
CA SER A 244 16.64 -14.80 11.86
C SER A 244 16.36 -16.23 12.34
N TYR A 245 16.43 -17.25 11.47
CA TYR A 245 16.19 -18.64 11.87
C TYR A 245 17.33 -19.57 11.43
N LEU A 246 18.53 -19.22 11.90
CA LEU A 246 19.62 -20.16 12.14
C LEU A 246 20.12 -19.91 13.57
N GLN A 247 19.35 -20.37 14.55
CA GLN A 247 19.90 -20.65 15.87
C GLN A 247 19.68 -22.13 16.17
N TYR A 248 20.81 -22.83 16.14
CA TYR A 248 21.15 -24.15 16.69
C TYR A 248 20.32 -25.37 16.25
#